data_AF-A0A537RDH9-F1
#
_entry.id   AF-A0A537RDH9-F1
#
_cell.length_a   1.000
_cell.length_b   1.000
_cell.length_c   1.000
_cell.angle_alpha   90.00
_cell.angle_beta   90.00
_cell.angle_gamma   90.00
#
_symmetry.space_group_name_H-M   'P 1'
#
loop_
_entity.id
_entity.type
_entity.pdbx_description
1 polymer ?
#
loop_
_entity_poly.entity_id
_entity_poly.type
_entity_poly.pdbx_seq_one_letter_code
_entity_poly.pdbx_strand_id
1 'polypeptide(L)'
;MAFKNFAFAAAAAVALFGAAAILDATPASARCRGSIVRGEMAHGPLQTLTEISARSKWRSAVRARYGSTYTRWAVATDKNVDCKKGEPGRRWHCRAVARPCDGRG
;
A
#
# COMPACT_ATOMS: atom_id res chain seq x y z
N MET A 1 1.93 -38.66 3.15
CA MET A 1 1.10 -38.37 4.34
C MET A 1 2.02 -38.34 5.55
N ALA A 2 1.92 -37.32 6.41
CA ALA A 2 2.08 -37.38 7.87
C ALA A 2 2.44 -35.98 8.40
N PHE A 3 1.42 -35.15 8.62
CA PHE A 3 1.54 -33.99 9.50
C PHE A 3 1.64 -34.52 10.92
N LYS A 4 2.75 -34.21 11.59
CA LYS A 4 3.06 -34.69 12.93
C LYS A 4 2.41 -33.76 13.95
N ASN A 5 1.38 -34.27 14.60
CA ASN A 5 0.65 -33.63 15.71
C ASN A 5 1.59 -33.28 16.85
N PHE A 6 1.48 -32.05 17.38
CA PHE A 6 1.70 -31.78 18.79
C PHE A 6 0.55 -30.93 19.31
N ALA A 7 -0.26 -31.57 20.15
CA ALA A 7 -1.35 -30.96 20.89
C ALA A 7 -0.78 -29.94 21.89
N PHE A 8 -1.27 -28.70 21.83
CA PHE A 8 -1.05 -27.74 22.90
C PHE A 8 -2.20 -27.89 23.90
N ALA A 9 -1.85 -28.46 25.06
CA ALA A 9 -2.74 -28.58 26.19
C ALA A 9 -2.40 -27.54 27.26
N ALA A 10 -3.47 -27.17 27.96
CA ALA A 10 -3.53 -26.67 29.33
C ALA A 10 -3.33 -25.18 29.61
N ALA A 11 -4.40 -24.65 30.19
CA ALA A 11 -4.61 -23.30 30.67
C ALA A 11 -4.01 -23.05 32.07
N ALA A 12 -3.98 -21.76 32.40
CA ALA A 12 -4.11 -21.14 33.72
C ALA A 12 -2.90 -21.10 34.67
N ALA A 13 -2.37 -19.89 34.84
CA ALA A 13 -1.93 -19.39 36.14
C ALA A 13 -2.17 -17.87 36.19
N VAL A 14 -3.06 -17.43 37.08
CA VAL A 14 -3.32 -16.02 37.41
C VAL A 14 -2.37 -15.63 38.54
N ALA A 15 -1.59 -14.56 38.37
CA ALA A 15 -0.80 -13.95 39.44
C ALA A 15 -0.79 -12.41 39.34
N LEU A 16 -1.57 -11.81 40.24
CA LEU A 16 -1.54 -10.51 40.92
C LEU A 16 -0.59 -9.37 40.44
N PHE A 17 -1.22 -8.22 40.17
CA PHE A 17 -0.79 -6.82 40.32
C PHE A 17 0.70 -6.47 40.14
N GLY A 18 1.08 -6.21 38.89
CA GLY A 18 2.04 -5.18 38.54
C GLY A 18 1.36 -4.24 37.55
N ALA A 19 1.42 -2.92 37.79
CA ALA A 19 0.94 -1.93 36.83
C ALA A 19 1.82 -1.98 35.57
N ALA A 20 1.54 -2.95 34.69
CA ALA A 20 2.01 -2.91 33.33
C ALA A 20 1.26 -1.76 32.69
N ALA A 21 1.91 -0.59 32.58
CA ALA A 21 1.53 0.39 31.59
C ALA A 21 1.54 -0.37 30.26
N ILE A 22 0.35 -0.78 29.81
CA ILE A 22 0.13 -1.23 28.45
C ILE A 22 0.43 0.02 27.64
N LEU A 23 1.68 0.13 27.20
CA LEU A 23 2.01 1.01 26.09
C LEU A 23 1.22 0.40 24.93
N ASP A 24 -0.02 0.86 24.77
CA ASP A 24 -0.70 0.84 23.50
C ASP A 24 0.21 1.60 22.53
N ALA A 25 1.18 0.90 21.99
CA ALA A 25 1.88 1.28 20.80
C ALA A 25 0.82 1.26 19.70
N THR A 26 0.02 2.33 19.66
CA THR A 26 -0.81 2.65 18.52
C THR A 26 0.19 2.70 17.37
N PRO A 27 0.21 1.72 16.46
CA PRO A 27 1.10 1.82 15.30
C PRO A 27 0.75 3.16 14.71
N ALA A 28 1.70 4.09 14.51
CA ALA A 28 1.26 5.40 14.07
C ALA A 28 0.60 5.17 12.69
N SER A 29 -0.70 5.40 12.69
CA SER A 29 -1.53 4.97 11.60
C SER A 29 -1.25 5.96 10.50
N ALA A 30 -0.60 5.48 9.43
CA ALA A 30 -0.31 6.27 8.23
C ALA A 30 -1.49 7.21 7.95
N ARG A 31 -1.27 8.53 7.99
CA ARG A 31 -2.35 9.50 7.84
C ARG A 31 -2.70 9.57 6.36
N CYS A 32 -3.79 8.91 6.00
CA CYS A 32 -4.31 8.90 4.64
C CYS A 32 -5.09 10.17 4.34
N ARG A 33 -4.93 10.71 3.13
CA ARG A 33 -5.80 11.78 2.62
C ARG A 33 -7.13 11.17 2.16
N GLY A 34 -8.24 11.87 2.38
CA GLY A 34 -9.57 11.32 2.02
C GLY A 34 -9.75 11.05 0.51
N SER A 35 -9.09 11.84 -0.34
CA SER A 35 -9.27 11.79 -1.80
C SER A 35 -8.33 10.78 -2.48
N ILE A 36 -8.91 9.94 -3.35
CA ILE A 36 -8.17 9.09 -4.28
C ILE A 36 -7.48 9.97 -5.33
N VAL A 37 -6.18 9.77 -5.53
CA VAL A 37 -5.42 10.44 -6.59
C VAL A 37 -5.28 9.50 -7.77
N ARG A 38 -5.57 10.03 -8.97
CA ARG A 38 -5.32 9.36 -10.24
C ARG A 38 -4.06 9.95 -10.86
N GLY A 39 -3.09 9.10 -11.15
CA GLY A 39 -1.96 9.47 -11.99
C GLY A 39 -2.41 9.72 -13.43
N GLU A 40 -1.56 10.41 -14.17
CA GLU A 40 -1.66 10.42 -15.62
C GLU A 40 -1.47 9.02 -16.21
N MET A 41 -1.94 8.84 -17.45
CA MET A 41 -1.72 7.61 -18.21
C MET A 41 -0.25 7.50 -18.63
N ALA A 42 0.32 6.32 -18.40
CA ALA A 42 1.63 5.94 -18.90
C ALA A 42 1.47 5.02 -20.11
N HIS A 43 2.43 5.10 -21.04
CA HIS A 43 2.43 4.33 -22.29
C HIS A 43 3.77 3.60 -22.45
N GLY A 44 3.74 2.37 -22.94
CA GLY A 44 4.98 1.63 -23.17
C GLY A 44 4.80 0.31 -23.92
N PRO A 45 5.88 -0.30 -24.40
CA PRO A 45 5.82 -1.59 -25.11
C PRO A 45 5.64 -2.78 -24.15
N LEU A 46 6.04 -2.63 -22.87
CA LEU A 46 6.00 -3.68 -21.86
C LEU A 46 5.09 -3.28 -20.70
N GLN A 47 4.20 -4.18 -20.28
CA GLN A 47 3.24 -3.90 -19.21
C GLN A 47 3.94 -3.48 -17.92
N THR A 48 4.89 -4.29 -17.43
CA THR A 48 5.57 -4.07 -16.14
C THR A 48 6.29 -2.72 -16.09
N LEU A 49 6.98 -2.32 -17.16
CA LEU A 49 7.63 -1.01 -17.22
C LEU A 49 6.62 0.14 -17.25
N THR A 50 5.49 -0.08 -17.94
CA THR A 50 4.40 0.90 -18.03
C THR A 50 3.70 1.05 -16.68
N GLU A 51 3.55 -0.01 -15.89
CA GLU A 51 3.04 0.04 -14.52
C GLU A 51 3.96 0.84 -13.59
N ILE A 52 5.27 0.61 -13.67
CA ILE A 52 6.26 1.37 -12.89
C ILE A 52 6.19 2.85 -13.26
N SER A 53 6.10 3.16 -14.55
CA SER A 53 5.93 4.53 -15.04
C SER A 53 4.63 5.15 -14.54
N ALA A 54 3.50 4.41 -14.59
CA ALA A 54 2.21 4.86 -14.08
C ALA A 54 2.27 5.19 -12.58
N ARG A 55 2.94 4.35 -11.78
CA ARG A 55 3.18 4.64 -10.35
C ARG A 55 4.01 5.90 -10.18
N SER A 56 5.07 6.10 -10.96
CA SER A 56 5.86 7.34 -10.92
C SER A 56 5.04 8.57 -11.28
N LYS A 57 4.15 8.48 -12.27
CA LYS A 57 3.22 9.57 -12.59
C LYS A 57 2.24 9.87 -11.46
N TRP A 58 1.71 8.84 -10.80
CA TRP A 58 0.90 9.01 -9.58
C TRP A 58 1.70 9.71 -8.47
N ARG A 59 2.97 9.33 -8.25
CA ARG A 59 3.83 9.99 -7.26
C ARG A 59 4.01 11.47 -7.56
N SER A 60 4.20 11.86 -8.82
CA SER A 60 4.28 13.26 -9.23
C SER A 60 2.98 14.02 -8.96
N ALA A 61 1.83 13.43 -9.29
CA ALA A 61 0.52 14.04 -9.03
C ALA A 61 0.26 14.23 -7.53
N VAL A 62 0.62 13.23 -6.70
CA VAL A 62 0.52 13.33 -5.24
C VAL A 62 1.48 14.38 -4.69
N ARG A 63 2.73 14.43 -5.19
CA ARG A 63 3.73 15.41 -4.76
C ARG A 63 3.23 16.84 -4.98
N ALA A 64 2.65 17.11 -6.15
CA ALA A 64 2.12 18.42 -6.49
C ALA A 64 0.94 18.84 -5.60
N ARG A 65 0.14 17.88 -5.11
CA ARG A 65 -1.07 18.16 -4.31
C ARG A 65 -0.84 18.19 -2.80
N TYR A 66 -0.03 17.27 -2.28
CA TYR A 66 0.10 17.02 -0.83
C TYR A 66 1.55 17.07 -0.32
N GLY A 67 2.53 17.20 -1.22
CA GLY A 67 3.95 17.17 -0.87
C GLY A 67 4.59 15.78 -0.92
N SER A 68 5.90 15.75 -0.71
CA SER A 68 6.74 14.55 -0.90
C SER A 68 6.45 13.42 0.09
N THR A 69 5.96 13.73 1.29
CA THR A 69 5.69 12.76 2.37
C THR A 69 4.61 11.74 2.02
N TYR A 70 3.69 12.11 1.13
CA TYR A 70 2.54 11.31 0.71
C TYR A 70 2.81 10.46 -0.54
N THR A 71 3.98 10.62 -1.17
CA THR A 71 4.31 9.98 -2.47
C THR A 71 4.67 8.50 -2.35
N ARG A 72 4.69 7.94 -1.14
CA ARG A 72 5.10 6.56 -0.89
C ARG A 72 3.98 5.60 -1.31
N TRP A 73 4.13 5.01 -2.49
CA TRP A 73 3.19 3.99 -3.00
C TRP A 73 3.02 2.80 -2.04
N ALA A 74 4.06 2.41 -1.29
CA ALA A 74 3.98 1.25 -0.39
C ALA A 74 2.93 1.44 0.73
N VAL A 75 2.87 2.63 1.32
CA VAL A 75 1.92 2.97 2.41
C VAL A 75 0.58 3.52 1.90
N ALA A 76 0.45 3.73 0.58
CA ALA A 76 -0.81 4.14 0.00
C ALA A 76 -1.86 3.03 0.15
N THR A 77 -3.12 3.43 0.29
CA THR A 77 -4.29 2.54 0.40
C THR A 77 -5.12 2.59 -0.88
N ASP A 78 -6.05 1.65 -1.05
CA ASP A 78 -6.91 1.55 -2.24
C ASP A 78 -6.11 1.57 -3.56
N LYS A 79 -5.00 0.84 -3.56
CA LYS A 79 -4.04 0.81 -4.66
C LYS A 79 -4.59 -0.02 -5.81
N ASN A 80 -4.68 0.59 -6.98
CA ASN A 80 -5.01 -0.07 -8.23
C ASN A 80 -4.10 0.43 -9.36
N VAL A 81 -3.80 -0.46 -10.31
CA VAL A 81 -3.11 -0.10 -11.54
C VAL A 81 -3.89 -0.67 -12.71
N ASP A 82 -4.62 0.19 -13.42
CA ASP A 82 -5.42 -0.19 -14.57
C ASP A 82 -4.54 -0.21 -15.80
N CYS A 83 -4.18 -1.40 -16.28
CA CYS A 83 -3.45 -1.59 -17.53
C CYS A 83 -4.37 -2.10 -18.64
N LYS A 84 -4.34 -1.42 -19.77
CA LYS A 84 -5.03 -1.84 -20.99
C LYS A 84 -4.03 -1.89 -22.13
N LYS A 85 -4.16 -2.91 -22.98
CA LYS A 85 -3.40 -2.97 -24.22
C LYS A 85 -4.19 -2.22 -25.29
N GLY A 86 -3.57 -1.18 -25.86
CA GLY A 86 -4.16 -0.37 -26.91
C GLY A 86 -3.94 -0.99 -28.28
N GLU A 87 -5.00 -0.97 -29.09
CA GLU A 87 -4.95 -1.19 -30.52
C GLU A 87 -5.25 0.14 -31.24
N PRO A 88 -4.53 0.48 -32.33
CA PRO A 88 -3.45 -0.27 -32.99
C PRO A 88 -2.07 -0.06 -32.31
N GLY A 89 -1.18 -1.05 -32.42
CA GLY A 89 0.23 -0.90 -32.01
C GLY A 89 0.67 -1.65 -30.75
N ARG A 90 -0.21 -2.47 -30.14
CA ARG A 90 0.12 -3.37 -29.01
C ARG A 90 0.80 -2.68 -27.82
N ARG A 91 0.63 -1.36 -27.67
CA ARG A 91 1.23 -0.61 -26.55
C ARG A 91 0.38 -0.79 -25.32
N TRP A 92 1.01 -0.83 -24.16
CA TRP A 92 0.35 -0.84 -22.87
C TRP A 92 0.05 0.60 -22.46
N HIS A 93 -1.14 0.79 -21.90
CA HIS A 93 -1.66 2.01 -21.34
C HIS A 93 -2.01 1.72 -19.89
N CYS A 94 -1.16 2.15 -18.96
CA CYS A 94 -1.38 1.91 -17.53
C CYS A 94 -1.68 3.22 -16.80
N ARG A 95 -2.60 3.17 -15.85
CA ARG A 95 -2.92 4.29 -14.96
C ARG A 95 -2.92 3.81 -13.51
N ALA A 96 -2.10 4.44 -12.67
CA ALA A 96 -2.07 4.15 -11.25
C ALA A 96 -3.05 5.05 -10.49
N VAL A 97 -3.81 4.44 -9.59
CA VAL A 97 -4.82 5.08 -8.76
C VAL A 97 -4.63 4.59 -7.33
N ALA A 98 -4.52 5.51 -6.39
CA ALA A 98 -4.41 5.16 -4.97
C ALA A 98 -4.76 6.34 -4.09
N ARG A 99 -5.12 6.04 -2.84
CA ARG A 99 -5.26 7.01 -1.76
C ARG A 99 -3.90 7.25 -1.10
N PRO A 100 -3.35 8.46 -1.15
CA PRO A 100 -2.02 8.73 -0.61
C PRO A 100 -2.06 8.81 0.92
N CYS A 101 -1.07 8.20 1.58
CA CYS A 101 -0.90 8.24 3.03
C CYS A 101 0.54 8.63 3.37
N ASP A 102 0.75 9.31 4.49
CA ASP A 102 2.11 9.55 4.98
C ASP A 102 2.64 8.30 5.69
N GLY A 103 3.94 8.05 5.53
CA GLY A 103 4.60 6.91 6.18
C GLY A 103 5.13 7.25 7.57
N ARG A 104 4.55 8.24 8.26
CA ARG A 104 4.91 8.57 9.65
C ARG A 104 4.00 7.76 10.55
N GLY A 105 4.37 6.49 10.66
CA GLY A 105 3.80 5.47 11.52
C GLY A 105 4.84 4.87 12.46
#